data_AF-F3KKQ3-F1
#
_entry.id   AF-F3KKQ3-F1
#
_cell.length_a   1.000
_cell.length_b   1.000
_cell.length_c   1.000
_cell.angle_alpha   90.00
_cell.angle_beta   90.00
_cell.angle_gamma   90.00
#
_symmetry.space_group_name_H-M   'P 1'
#
loop_
_entity.id
_entity.type
_entity.pdbx_description
1 polymer ?
#
loop_
_entity_poly.entity_id
_entity_poly.type
_entity_poly.pdbx_seq_one_letter_code
_entity_poly.pdbx_strand_id
1 'polypeptide(L)'
;MSQIHRREIILSDHIYDEIQLLQKEISIRDGKVWSISSTVNLLLLFCLREECRIGIQNNLFLQDYLHEKKSFLDEFVSRIVISAHLLKIC
;
A
#
# COMPACT_ATOMS: atom_id res chain seq x y z
N MET A 1 17.81 -17.80 10.91
CA MET A 1 16.38 -18.13 10.72
C MET A 1 15.64 -16.85 10.31
N SER A 2 15.23 -16.73 9.06
CA SER A 2 14.46 -15.59 8.55
C SER A 2 12.97 -15.90 8.69
N GLN A 3 12.22 -15.02 9.35
CA GLN A 3 10.77 -15.13 9.46
C GLN A 3 10.12 -14.40 8.28
N ILE A 4 9.31 -15.10 7.49
CA ILE A 4 8.51 -14.46 6.43
C ILE A 4 7.13 -14.14 7.01
N HIS A 5 6.83 -12.85 7.05
CA HIS A 5 5.50 -12.36 7.41
C HIS A 5 4.66 -12.26 6.15
N ARG A 6 3.69 -13.18 5.99
CA ARG A 6 2.72 -13.13 4.89
C ARG A 6 1.45 -12.47 5.41
N ARG A 7 0.99 -11.44 4.69
CA ARG A 7 -0.31 -10.80 4.93
C ARG A 7 -1.22 -11.17 3.76
N GLU A 8 -2.42 -11.61 4.09
CA GLU A 8 -3.50 -11.80 3.12
C GLU A 8 -4.49 -10.66 3.30
N ILE A 9 -4.78 -9.97 2.21
CA ILE A 9 -5.66 -8.79 2.21
C ILE A 9 -6.78 -9.10 1.25
N ILE A 10 -8.01 -9.06 1.76
CA ILE A 10 -9.21 -9.19 0.96
C ILE A 10 -9.69 -7.77 0.63
N LEU A 11 -9.89 -7.54 -0.66
CA LEU A 11 -10.34 -6.27 -1.23
C LEU A 11 -11.60 -6.53 -2.03
N SER A 12 -12.54 -5.59 -2.01
CA SER A 12 -13.64 -5.57 -2.96
C SER A 12 -13.15 -5.14 -4.35
N ASP A 13 -13.81 -5.63 -5.40
CA ASP A 13 -13.41 -5.39 -6.80
C ASP A 13 -13.18 -3.90 -7.11
N HIS A 14 -14.10 -3.02 -6.70
CA HIS A 14 -13.95 -1.57 -6.92
C HIS A 14 -12.69 -0.98 -6.27
N ILE A 15 -12.34 -1.43 -5.05
CA ILE A 15 -11.11 -0.98 -4.36
C ILE A 15 -9.88 -1.51 -5.09
N TYR A 16 -9.95 -2.74 -5.57
CA TYR A 16 -8.86 -3.33 -6.34
C TYR A 16 -8.61 -2.56 -7.65
N ASP A 17 -9.67 -2.18 -8.37
CA ASP A 17 -9.59 -1.37 -9.58
C ASP A 17 -8.98 0.02 -9.30
N GLU A 18 -9.39 0.68 -8.22
CA GLU A 18 -8.80 1.96 -7.81
C GLU A 18 -7.31 1.83 -7.43
N ILE A 19 -6.94 0.73 -6.77
CA ILE A 19 -5.53 0.42 -6.48
C ILE A 19 -4.73 0.22 -7.77
N GLN A 20 -5.31 -0.41 -8.80
CA GLN A 20 -4.64 -0.55 -10.09
C GLN A 20 -4.41 0.80 -10.78
N LEU A 21 -5.40 1.70 -10.74
CA LEU A 21 -5.26 3.06 -11.27
C LEU A 21 -4.16 3.81 -10.52
N LEU A 22 -4.19 3.76 -9.19
CA LEU A 22 -3.19 4.39 -8.33
C LEU A 22 -1.78 3.82 -8.60
N GLN A 23 -1.65 2.50 -8.75
CA GLN A 23 -0.39 1.83 -9.06
C GLN A 23 0.21 2.33 -10.38
N LYS A 24 -0.61 2.55 -11.41
CA LYS A 24 -0.17 3.12 -12.69
C LYS A 24 0.28 4.57 -12.51
N GLU A 25 -0.51 5.39 -11.84
CA GLU A 25 -0.19 6.80 -11.61
C GLU A 25 1.12 6.97 -10.81
N ILE A 26 1.27 6.20 -9.74
CA ILE A 26 2.50 6.16 -8.93
C ILE A 26 3.68 5.69 -9.78
N SER A 27 3.50 4.64 -10.59
CA SER A 27 4.59 4.11 -11.42
C SER A 27 5.10 5.14 -12.44
N ILE A 28 4.18 5.90 -13.04
CA ILE A 28 4.50 6.97 -14.00
C ILE A 28 5.26 8.09 -13.29
N ARG A 29 4.77 8.54 -12.13
CA ARG A 29 5.36 9.67 -11.40
C ARG A 29 6.72 9.35 -10.76
N ASP A 30 6.87 8.14 -10.22
CA ASP A 30 8.13 7.68 -9.60
C ASP A 30 9.16 7.21 -10.65
N GLY A 31 8.75 7.05 -11.92
CA GLY A 31 9.60 6.52 -13.00
C GLY A 31 10.00 5.06 -12.81
N LYS A 32 9.27 4.31 -11.97
CA LYS A 32 9.55 2.91 -11.62
C LYS A 32 8.27 2.09 -11.70
N VAL A 33 8.37 0.81 -12.05
CA VAL A 33 7.20 -0.07 -12.05
C VAL A 33 6.89 -0.52 -10.62
N TRP A 34 5.77 -0.07 -10.09
CA TRP A 34 5.27 -0.51 -8.78
C TRP A 34 4.44 -1.78 -8.92
N SER A 35 4.62 -2.73 -8.01
CA SER A 35 3.71 -3.88 -7.92
C SER A 35 2.43 -3.50 -7.16
N ILE A 36 1.35 -4.26 -7.35
CA ILE A 36 0.13 -4.10 -6.55
C ILE A 36 0.43 -4.30 -5.06
N SER A 37 1.22 -5.31 -4.70
CA SER A 37 1.62 -5.55 -3.31
C SER A 37 2.39 -4.37 -2.70
N SER A 38 3.33 -3.78 -3.45
CA SER A 38 4.06 -2.58 -3.03
C SER A 38 3.15 -1.38 -2.84
N THR A 39 2.17 -1.22 -3.74
CA THR A 39 1.19 -0.13 -3.69
C THR A 39 0.27 -0.29 -2.48
N VAL A 40 -0.25 -1.48 -2.22
CA VAL A 40 -1.09 -1.76 -1.04
C VAL A 40 -0.29 -1.57 0.25
N ASN A 41 0.97 -2.01 0.29
CA ASN A 41 1.82 -1.74 1.46
C ASN A 41 2.02 -0.24 1.69
N LEU A 42 2.26 0.56 0.64
CA LEU A 42 2.34 2.01 0.76
C LEU A 42 1.05 2.61 1.35
N LEU A 43 -0.12 2.18 0.86
CA LEU A 43 -1.42 2.62 1.37
C LEU A 43 -1.61 2.26 2.85
N LEU A 44 -1.32 1.01 3.23
CA LEU A 44 -1.39 0.56 4.61
C LEU A 44 -0.49 1.40 5.53
N LEU A 45 0.75 1.64 5.11
CA LEU A 45 1.71 2.44 5.88
C LEU A 45 1.22 3.87 6.06
N PHE A 46 0.71 4.48 4.99
CA PHE A 46 0.15 5.83 5.03
C PHE A 46 -1.05 5.92 5.99
N CYS A 47 -1.99 4.97 5.89
CA CYS A 47 -3.19 4.95 6.72
C CYS A 47 -2.90 4.65 8.20
N LEU A 48 -1.93 3.78 8.49
CA LEU A 48 -1.56 3.40 9.85
C LEU A 48 -0.68 4.45 10.54
N ARG A 49 -0.31 5.54 9.85
CA ARG A 49 0.64 6.56 10.33
C ARG A 49 1.92 5.95 10.90
N GLU A 50 2.34 4.79 10.39
CA GLU A 50 3.66 4.27 10.71
C GLU A 50 4.65 5.19 10.00
N GLU A 51 5.42 5.96 10.79
CA GLU A 51 6.56 6.75 10.30
C GLU A 51 7.55 5.80 9.61
N CYS A 52 7.34 5.58 8.32
CA CYS A 52 8.02 4.50 7.65
C CYS A 52 9.43 4.92 7.25
N ARG A 53 10.41 4.40 8.00
CA ARG A 53 11.83 4.27 7.61
C ARG A 53 12.04 3.30 6.42
N ILE A 54 11.03 3.07 5.58
CA ILE A 54 11.16 2.25 4.37
C ILE A 54 11.51 3.18 3.22
N GLY A 55 12.78 3.55 3.04
CA GLY A 55 13.28 4.11 1.78
C GLY A 55 12.57 5.34 1.19
N ILE A 56 11.59 5.94 1.87
CA ILE A 56 10.96 7.23 1.55
C ILE A 56 11.92 8.32 2.02
N GLN A 57 13.18 8.24 1.63
CA GLN A 57 14.10 9.35 1.87
C GLN A 57 13.86 10.49 0.88
N ASN A 58 12.96 10.36 -0.12
CA ASN A 58 12.81 11.39 -1.16
C ASN A 58 11.42 11.58 -1.82
N ASN A 59 10.31 11.00 -1.35
CA ASN A 59 9.03 11.12 -2.07
C ASN A 59 8.00 12.00 -1.36
N LEU A 60 8.33 13.27 -1.14
CA LEU A 60 7.36 14.33 -0.77
C LEU A 60 6.11 14.24 -1.68
N PHE A 61 6.34 13.98 -2.97
CA PHE A 61 5.27 13.84 -3.95
C PHE A 61 4.27 12.72 -3.61
N LEU A 62 4.71 11.59 -3.05
CA LEU A 62 3.81 10.48 -2.71
C LEU A 62 2.94 10.85 -1.52
N GLN A 63 3.50 11.60 -0.56
CA GLN A 63 2.73 12.10 0.57
C GLN A 63 1.69 13.11 0.11
N ASP A 64 2.09 14.09 -0.70
CA ASP A 64 1.18 15.11 -1.24
C ASP A 64 0.06 14.46 -2.08
N TYR A 65 0.45 13.54 -2.97
CA TYR A 65 -0.49 12.83 -3.83
C TYR A 65 -1.48 11.96 -3.03
N LEU A 66 -1.01 11.21 -2.01
CA LEU A 66 -1.91 10.41 -1.17
C LEU A 66 -2.78 11.30 -0.27
N HIS A 67 -2.28 12.45 0.16
CA HIS A 67 -3.08 13.46 0.88
C HIS A 67 -4.26 13.97 0.03
N GLU A 68 -4.04 14.19 -1.27
CA GLU A 68 -5.11 14.55 -2.22
C GLU A 68 -6.15 13.42 -2.39
N LYS A 69 -5.76 12.17 -2.15
CA LYS A 69 -6.63 10.98 -2.26
C LYS A 69 -7.31 10.58 -0.95
N LYS A 70 -7.47 11.51 0.00
CA LYS A 70 -8.04 11.23 1.34
C LYS A 70 -9.35 10.44 1.31
N SER A 71 -10.29 10.78 0.43
CA SER A 71 -11.59 10.07 0.34
C SER A 71 -11.41 8.59 -0.02
N PHE A 72 -10.50 8.28 -0.95
CA PHE A 72 -10.18 6.90 -1.30
C PHE A 72 -9.52 6.18 -0.13
N LEU A 73 -8.62 6.84 0.60
CA LEU A 73 -7.95 6.24 1.75
C LEU A 73 -8.93 5.88 2.88
N ASP A 74 -9.90 6.78 3.16
CA ASP A 74 -10.95 6.52 4.14
C ASP A 74 -11.80 5.30 3.72
N GLU A 75 -12.15 5.21 2.43
CA GLU A 75 -12.90 4.08 1.90
C GLU A 75 -12.08 2.78 1.93
N PHE A 76 -10.82 2.83 1.50
CA PHE A 76 -9.86 1.72 1.54
C PHE A 76 -9.78 1.14 2.96
N VAL A 77 -9.53 1.97 3.98
CA VAL A 77 -9.44 1.52 5.37
C VAL A 77 -10.75 0.91 5.86
N SER A 78 -11.89 1.46 5.45
CA SER A 78 -13.20 0.95 5.87
C SER A 78 -13.56 -0.42 5.29
N ARG A 79 -12.94 -0.81 4.16
CA ARG A 79 -13.30 -2.01 3.39
C ARG A 79 -12.25 -3.11 3.40
N ILE A 80 -11.00 -2.81 3.74
CA ILE A 80 -9.95 -3.83 3.78
C ILE A 80 -10.16 -4.79 4.97
N VAL A 81 -9.99 -6.09 4.70
CA VAL A 81 -9.86 -7.11 5.74
C VAL A 81 -8.45 -7.68 5.66
N ILE A 82 -7.68 -7.56 6.74
CA ILE A 82 -6.28 -8.00 6.82
C ILE A 82 -6.19 -9.23 7.72
N SER A 83 -5.72 -10.35 7.17
CA SER A 83 -5.29 -11.51 7.93
C SER A 83 -3.76 -11.62 7.88
N ALA A 84 -3.12 -11.83 9.03
CA ALA A 84 -1.68 -11.99 9.14
C ALA A 84 -1.32 -13.41 9.58
N HIS A 85 -0.47 -14.08 8.80
CA HIS A 85 -0.01 -15.43 9.09
C HIS A 85 1.52 -15.46 9.20
N LEU A 86 2.04 -16.10 10.25
CA LEU A 86 3.48 -16.23 10.49
C LEU A 86 3.96 -17.56 9.91
N LEU A 87 4.68 -17.51 8.79
CA LEU A 87 5.27 -18.70 8.18
C LEU A 87 6.69 -18.90 8.73
N LYS A 88 6.88 -19.96 9.52
CA LYS A 88 8.21 -20.46 9.87
C LYS A 88 8.69 -21.38 8.75
N ILE A 89 9.74 -20.97 8.05
CA ILE A 89 10.47 -21.85 7.14
C ILE A 89 11.54 -22.53 7.98
N CYS A 90 11.44 -23.85 8.11
CA CYS A 90 12.44 -24.71 8.75
C CYS A 90 13.65 -24.91 7.83
#